data_AF-V9L0C6-F1
#
_entry.id   AF-V9L0C6-F1
#
_cell.length_a   1.000
_cell.length_b   1.000
_cell.length_c   1.000
_cell.angle_alpha   90.00
_cell.angle_beta   90.00
_cell.angle_gamma   90.00
#
_symmetry.space_group_name_H-M   'P 1'
#
loop_
_entity.id
_entity.type
_entity.pdbx_description
1 polymer ?
#
loop_
_entity_poly.entity_id
_entity_poly.type
_entity_poly.pdbx_seq_one_letter_code
_entity_poly.pdbx_strand_id
1 'polypeptide(L)'
;EPMWLMWQELFPGNAKSLQGAVRDMLRSLYLCDFSVLKLYTSSSMGDVKLTTHSVFGWKNNKVICSAPLCHAYTKDHVELVNGETCGKQCPPRDIKELERECRKYDVIVIKDVRVLDLKVLLPLMQDPSLNFKVIQLMRDPRAVHNSRMKSKQSLVKESIQVLKSKKRSEKYKSLWAPGKSHRVDTYVSSALEVICESWSKDLALVRDSPSWVRSRYVMVRYEDLVLKPRDTLRALYGFANITVSPATEMYVLNMTKGEGYSSEKPFLISSRDAKEAIRAWRNGLSLWQIQQVEQSCQEAMKVLGYQPNNIDNT
;
A
#
# COMPACT_ATOMS: atom_id res chain seq x y z
N GLU A 1 0.95 2.62 -6.51
CA GLU A 1 -0.44 2.61 -6.03
C GLU A 1 -1.39 3.05 -7.14
N PRO A 2 -1.45 2.26 -8.22
CA PRO A 2 -2.25 2.64 -9.38
C PRO A 2 -3.75 2.73 -9.07
N MET A 3 -4.25 2.05 -8.03
CA MET A 3 -5.68 2.11 -7.65
C MET A 3 -6.08 3.44 -7.00
N TRP A 4 -5.14 4.34 -6.71
CA TRP A 4 -5.48 5.65 -6.12
C TRP A 4 -6.43 6.44 -7.01
N LEU A 5 -6.15 6.54 -8.31
CA LEU A 5 -6.99 7.25 -9.28
C LEU A 5 -8.41 6.68 -9.30
N MET A 6 -8.52 5.35 -9.42
CA MET A 6 -9.79 4.65 -9.40
C MET A 6 -10.60 4.94 -8.13
N TRP A 7 -9.96 4.96 -6.96
CA TRP A 7 -10.63 5.28 -5.70
C TRP A 7 -11.04 6.75 -5.57
N GLN A 8 -10.32 7.67 -6.22
CA GLN A 8 -10.74 9.07 -6.25
C GLN A 8 -11.93 9.28 -7.19
N GLU A 9 -11.89 8.73 -8.40
CA GLU A 9 -12.96 8.88 -9.40
C GLU A 9 -14.25 8.21 -8.97
N LEU A 10 -14.17 7.02 -8.38
CA LEU A 10 -15.35 6.24 -7.98
C LEU A 10 -15.86 6.58 -6.58
N PHE A 11 -15.36 7.65 -5.95
CA PHE A 11 -15.90 8.14 -4.69
C PHE A 11 -17.32 8.73 -4.91
N PRO A 12 -18.32 8.48 -4.02
CA PRO A 12 -18.21 7.84 -2.72
C PRO A 12 -18.65 6.37 -2.72
N GLY A 13 -18.22 5.58 -3.70
CA GLY A 13 -18.39 4.13 -3.74
C GLY A 13 -17.86 3.43 -2.47
N ASN A 14 -18.31 2.20 -2.22
CA ASN A 14 -17.78 1.42 -1.09
C ASN A 14 -16.58 0.59 -1.55
N ALA A 15 -15.57 0.47 -0.69
CA ALA A 15 -14.31 -0.20 -1.03
C ALA A 15 -14.49 -1.66 -1.51
N LYS A 16 -15.50 -2.37 -0.99
CA LYS A 16 -15.80 -3.75 -1.39
C LYS A 16 -16.33 -3.87 -2.82
N SER A 17 -17.21 -2.96 -3.26
CA SER A 17 -17.72 -2.97 -4.63
C SER A 17 -16.64 -2.62 -5.67
N LEU A 18 -15.60 -1.89 -5.25
CA LEU A 18 -14.49 -1.52 -6.14
C LEU A 18 -13.52 -2.68 -6.43
N GLN A 19 -13.55 -3.78 -5.67
CA GLN A 19 -12.55 -4.83 -5.78
C GLN A 19 -12.53 -5.49 -7.17
N GLY A 20 -13.68 -5.65 -7.84
CA GLY A 20 -13.71 -6.16 -9.22
C GLY A 20 -12.89 -5.31 -10.19
N ALA A 21 -13.07 -3.98 -10.12
CA ALA A 21 -12.30 -3.02 -10.91
C ALA A 21 -10.81 -3.03 -10.53
N VAL A 22 -10.47 -3.21 -9.24
CA VAL A 22 -9.07 -3.40 -8.80
C VAL A 22 -8.42 -4.59 -9.51
N ARG A 23 -9.09 -5.74 -9.53
CA ARG A 23 -8.58 -6.96 -10.19
C ARG A 23 -8.33 -6.73 -11.68
N ASP A 24 -9.32 -6.15 -12.37
CA ASP A 24 -9.24 -5.96 -13.83
C ASP A 24 -8.15 -4.95 -14.20
N MET A 25 -8.04 -3.87 -13.42
CA MET A 25 -6.96 -2.89 -13.58
C MET A 25 -5.58 -3.48 -13.29
N LEU A 26 -5.43 -4.28 -12.22
CA LEU A 26 -4.18 -4.98 -11.94
C LEU A 26 -3.80 -5.91 -13.10
N ARG A 27 -4.76 -6.68 -13.63
CA ARG A 27 -4.53 -7.57 -14.77
C ARG A 27 -3.97 -6.81 -15.97
N SER A 28 -4.61 -5.71 -16.37
CA SER A 28 -4.15 -4.88 -17.49
C SER A 28 -2.74 -4.32 -17.24
N LEU A 29 -2.47 -3.82 -16.04
CA LEU A 29 -1.15 -3.25 -15.72
C LEU A 29 -0.03 -4.29 -15.70
N TYR A 30 -0.28 -5.51 -15.23
CA TYR A 30 0.69 -6.61 -15.33
C TYR A 30 0.95 -7.06 -16.77
N LEU A 31 0.03 -6.80 -17.69
CA LEU A 31 0.21 -7.01 -19.12
C LEU A 31 0.76 -5.78 -19.85
N CYS A 32 1.23 -4.77 -19.10
CA CYS A 32 1.69 -3.48 -19.62
C CYS A 32 0.67 -2.77 -20.51
N ASP A 33 -0.64 -2.98 -20.27
CA ASP A 33 -1.71 -2.20 -20.89
C ASP A 33 -2.13 -1.09 -19.93
N PHE A 34 -1.62 0.12 -20.20
CA PHE A 34 -1.89 1.30 -19.39
C PHE A 34 -3.12 2.06 -19.89
N SER A 35 -3.75 1.62 -20.99
CA SER A 35 -4.97 2.25 -21.50
C SER A 35 -6.15 2.13 -20.53
N VAL A 36 -6.14 1.12 -19.65
CA VAL A 36 -7.10 0.94 -18.56
C VAL A 36 -7.20 2.17 -17.65
N LEU A 37 -6.12 2.96 -17.53
CA LEU A 37 -6.11 4.19 -16.73
C LEU A 37 -7.08 5.24 -17.25
N LYS A 38 -7.42 5.23 -18.56
CA LYS A 38 -8.35 6.19 -19.16
C LYS A 38 -9.71 6.17 -18.47
N LEU A 39 -10.17 4.98 -18.06
CA LEU A 39 -11.43 4.79 -17.35
C LEU A 39 -11.53 5.61 -16.06
N TYR A 40 -10.38 5.97 -15.47
CA TYR A 40 -10.28 6.68 -14.20
C TYR A 40 -9.50 8.00 -14.30
N THR A 41 -9.37 8.54 -15.51
CA THR A 41 -8.81 9.88 -15.74
C THR A 41 -9.73 10.74 -16.61
N SER A 42 -10.60 10.13 -17.41
CA SER A 42 -11.46 10.86 -18.36
C SER A 42 -12.64 11.60 -17.71
N SER A 43 -13.16 11.11 -16.58
CA SER A 43 -14.34 11.72 -15.92
C SER A 43 -14.02 13.03 -15.19
N SER A 44 -12.77 13.23 -14.75
CA SER A 44 -12.33 14.45 -14.06
C SER A 44 -11.50 15.40 -14.93
N MET A 45 -10.98 14.96 -16.08
CA MET A 45 -10.09 15.78 -16.93
C MET A 45 -10.50 15.90 -18.40
N GLY A 46 -11.63 15.34 -18.85
CA GLY A 46 -12.00 15.32 -20.28
C GLY A 46 -11.19 14.29 -21.08
N ASP A 47 -11.19 14.38 -22.42
CA ASP A 47 -10.49 13.44 -23.32
C ASP A 47 -8.97 13.69 -23.33
N VAL A 48 -8.34 13.58 -22.16
CA VAL A 48 -6.92 13.89 -21.96
C VAL A 48 -6.07 12.70 -22.37
N LYS A 49 -5.10 13.00 -23.24
CA LYS A 49 -4.06 12.06 -23.63
C LYS A 49 -3.28 11.60 -22.39
N LEU A 50 -3.30 10.29 -22.13
CA LEU A 50 -2.51 9.70 -21.05
C LEU A 50 -1.02 9.89 -21.30
N THR A 51 -0.31 10.31 -20.26
CA THR A 51 1.14 10.45 -20.27
C THR A 51 1.77 9.74 -19.07
N THR A 52 3.09 9.63 -19.03
CA THR A 52 3.81 9.16 -17.84
C THR A 52 3.45 9.95 -16.57
N HIS A 53 3.10 11.23 -16.69
CA HIS A 53 2.67 12.07 -15.56
C HIS A 53 1.28 11.70 -15.02
N SER A 54 0.45 11.04 -15.83
CA SER A 54 -0.86 10.53 -15.42
C SER A 54 -0.75 9.35 -14.46
N VAL A 55 0.40 8.67 -14.39
CA VAL A 55 0.62 7.55 -13.46
C VAL A 55 0.82 8.10 -12.05
N PHE A 56 -0.02 7.66 -11.11
CA PHE A 56 0.10 8.08 -9.71
C PHE A 56 1.48 7.72 -9.13
N GLY A 57 2.16 8.72 -8.56
CA GLY A 57 3.50 8.56 -7.99
C GLY A 57 4.63 8.47 -9.00
N TRP A 58 4.42 8.87 -10.27
CA TRP A 58 5.42 8.79 -11.33
C TRP A 58 6.78 9.40 -10.97
N LYS A 59 6.79 10.47 -10.15
CA LYS A 59 8.02 11.15 -9.69
C LYS A 59 8.95 10.25 -8.88
N ASN A 60 8.43 9.17 -8.29
CA ASN A 60 9.21 8.22 -7.50
C ASN A 60 9.45 6.90 -8.25
N ASN A 61 9.02 6.80 -9.51
CA ASN A 61 9.16 5.59 -10.30
C ASN A 61 10.50 5.59 -11.04
N LYS A 62 11.41 4.69 -10.64
CA LYS A 62 12.76 4.61 -11.23
C LYS A 62 12.74 4.40 -12.75
N VAL A 63 11.78 3.64 -13.30
CA VAL A 63 11.70 3.41 -14.75
C VAL A 63 11.30 4.69 -15.49
N ILE A 64 10.30 5.43 -15.00
CA ILE A 64 9.87 6.71 -15.61
C ILE A 64 10.97 7.76 -15.49
N CYS A 65 11.68 7.80 -14.37
CA CYS A 65 12.73 8.77 -14.11
C CYS A 65 14.10 8.41 -14.72
N SER A 66 14.22 7.26 -15.42
CA SER A 66 15.48 6.78 -16.02
C SER A 66 15.41 6.58 -17.53
N ALA A 67 16.58 6.47 -18.17
CA ALA A 67 16.67 6.37 -19.62
C ALA A 67 16.02 5.06 -20.11
N PRO A 68 15.29 5.05 -21.24
CA PRO A 68 15.21 6.11 -22.26
C PRO A 68 14.06 7.12 -22.05
N LEU A 69 13.23 6.97 -21.01
CA LEU A 69 12.09 7.87 -20.78
C LEU A 69 12.53 9.23 -20.21
N CYS A 70 13.58 9.25 -19.40
CA CYS A 70 14.17 10.45 -18.82
C CYS A 70 15.66 10.26 -18.51
N HIS A 71 16.49 11.30 -18.58
CA HIS A 71 17.92 11.17 -18.30
C HIS A 71 18.34 11.52 -16.85
N ALA A 72 17.37 11.73 -15.95
CA ALA A 72 17.65 12.10 -14.56
C ALA A 72 18.32 10.97 -13.75
N TYR A 73 18.10 9.72 -14.14
CA TYR A 73 18.61 8.52 -13.48
C TYR A 73 18.98 7.42 -14.49
N THR A 74 19.71 6.40 -14.02
CA THR A 74 19.99 5.18 -14.78
C THR A 74 19.41 3.95 -14.08
N LYS A 75 18.97 2.96 -14.85
CA LYS A 75 18.25 1.77 -14.34
C LYS A 75 19.16 0.81 -13.54
N ASP A 76 20.45 0.81 -13.85
CA ASP A 76 21.49 -0.03 -13.25
C ASP A 76 21.94 0.47 -11.86
N HIS A 77 21.75 1.76 -11.56
CA HIS A 77 22.10 2.32 -10.25
C HIS A 77 20.94 2.15 -9.26
N VAL A 78 21.19 1.37 -8.19
CA VAL A 78 20.26 1.18 -7.07
C VAL A 78 20.32 2.36 -6.10
N GLU A 79 19.30 3.21 -6.13
CA GLU A 79 19.17 4.37 -5.25
C GLU A 79 17.69 4.78 -5.09
N LEU A 80 17.41 5.65 -4.11
CA LEU A 80 16.10 6.25 -3.95
C LEU A 80 15.93 7.38 -4.96
N VAL A 81 14.85 7.34 -5.74
CA VAL A 81 14.52 8.43 -6.67
C VAL A 81 14.11 9.67 -5.88
N ASN A 82 14.79 10.79 -6.13
CA ASN A 82 14.38 12.10 -5.64
C ASN A 82 13.26 12.64 -6.55
N GLY A 83 12.04 12.72 -6.00
CA GLY A 83 10.87 13.17 -6.74
C GLY A 83 10.92 14.64 -7.19
N GLU A 84 11.72 15.49 -6.55
CA GLU A 84 11.94 16.87 -6.98
C GLU A 84 12.85 16.90 -8.22
N THR A 85 13.96 16.16 -8.19
CA THR A 85 14.86 16.02 -9.35
C THR A 85 14.12 15.43 -10.55
N CYS A 86 13.41 14.31 -10.37
CA CYS A 86 12.63 13.70 -11.45
C CYS A 86 11.51 14.65 -11.92
N GLY A 87 10.85 15.36 -10.99
CA GLY A 87 9.82 16.34 -11.30
C GLY A 87 10.29 17.51 -12.16
N LYS A 88 11.54 17.97 -11.96
CA LYS A 88 12.13 19.09 -12.71
C LYS A 88 12.72 18.66 -14.06
N GLN A 89 13.29 17.45 -14.14
CA GLN A 89 14.08 17.03 -15.30
C GLN A 89 13.32 16.11 -16.28
N CYS A 90 12.22 15.48 -15.86
CA CYS A 90 11.51 14.49 -16.68
C CYS A 90 10.19 15.04 -17.24
N PRO A 91 10.12 15.37 -18.54
CA PRO A 91 8.89 15.83 -19.17
C PRO A 91 7.85 14.70 -19.31
N PRO A 92 6.56 15.02 -19.47
CA PRO A 92 5.54 14.01 -19.75
C PRO A 92 5.85 13.33 -21.09
N ARG A 93 5.80 11.99 -21.10
CA ARG A 93 5.98 11.15 -22.30
C ARG A 93 4.69 10.44 -22.63
N ASP A 94 4.51 10.03 -23.88
CA ASP A 94 3.31 9.28 -24.26
C ASP A 94 3.25 7.97 -23.45
N ILE A 95 2.08 7.62 -22.91
CA ILE A 95 1.93 6.40 -22.12
C ILE A 95 2.34 5.15 -22.92
N LYS A 96 2.21 5.17 -24.26
CA LYS A 96 2.64 4.07 -25.14
C LYS A 96 4.16 3.88 -25.16
N GLU A 97 4.95 4.91 -24.85
CA GLU A 97 6.39 4.75 -24.62
C GLU A 97 6.64 3.93 -23.35
N LEU A 98 5.92 4.22 -22.27
CA LEU A 98 6.01 3.45 -21.03
C LEU A 98 5.54 2.00 -21.21
N GLU A 99 4.48 1.76 -21.99
CA GLU A 99 4.04 0.40 -22.30
C GLU A 99 5.13 -0.41 -23.03
N ARG A 100 5.80 0.20 -24.02
CA ARG A 100 6.90 -0.44 -24.75
C ARG A 100 8.09 -0.72 -23.84
N GLU A 101 8.41 0.20 -22.93
CA GLU A 101 9.47 -0.02 -21.94
C GLU A 101 9.10 -1.10 -20.92
N CYS A 102 7.85 -1.12 -20.44
CA CYS A 102 7.35 -2.10 -19.47
C CYS A 102 7.48 -3.53 -20.00
N ARG A 103 7.16 -3.78 -21.29
CA ARG A 103 7.25 -5.10 -21.92
C ARG A 103 8.66 -5.66 -22.04
N LYS A 104 9.70 -4.85 -21.78
CA LYS A 104 11.10 -5.29 -21.76
C LYS A 104 11.52 -5.92 -20.42
N TYR A 105 10.70 -5.78 -19.38
CA TYR A 105 11.02 -6.32 -18.06
C TYR A 105 10.34 -7.67 -17.86
N ASP A 106 11.11 -8.64 -17.36
CA ASP A 106 10.59 -9.96 -16.98
C ASP A 106 9.78 -9.93 -15.67
N VAL A 107 9.98 -8.87 -14.86
CA VAL A 107 9.34 -8.70 -13.57
C VAL A 107 8.70 -7.33 -13.48
N ILE A 108 7.41 -7.33 -13.15
CA ILE A 108 6.62 -6.14 -12.87
C ILE A 108 6.22 -6.17 -11.39
N VAL A 109 6.45 -5.07 -10.68
CA VAL A 109 6.06 -4.93 -9.27
C VAL A 109 5.05 -3.81 -9.14
N ILE A 110 3.86 -4.13 -8.66
CA ILE A 110 2.81 -3.15 -8.37
C ILE A 110 2.56 -3.11 -6.86
N LYS A 111 2.91 -1.99 -6.23
CA LYS A 111 2.54 -1.70 -4.85
C LYS A 111 1.16 -1.04 -4.81
N ASP A 112 0.23 -1.65 -4.10
CA ASP A 112 -1.07 -1.06 -3.80
C ASP A 112 -1.50 -1.28 -2.34
N VAL A 113 -2.39 -0.43 -1.83
CA VAL A 113 -2.91 -0.46 -0.44
C VAL A 113 -4.45 -0.44 -0.40
N ARG A 114 -5.09 -0.53 -1.57
CA ARG A 114 -6.54 -0.43 -1.76
C ARG A 114 -7.18 -1.75 -2.19
N VAL A 115 -6.43 -2.84 -2.11
CA VAL A 115 -6.96 -4.21 -2.14
C VAL A 115 -7.47 -4.53 -0.73
N LEU A 116 -8.78 -4.69 -0.57
CA LEU A 116 -9.44 -4.94 0.72
C LEU A 116 -9.80 -6.42 0.93
N ASP A 117 -9.81 -7.22 -0.13
CA ASP A 117 -10.17 -8.65 -0.06
C ASP A 117 -9.21 -9.45 -0.93
N LEU A 118 -8.34 -10.26 -0.32
CA LEU A 118 -7.36 -11.07 -1.05
C LEU A 118 -8.02 -12.05 -2.03
N LYS A 119 -9.28 -12.45 -1.81
CA LYS A 119 -10.02 -13.34 -2.73
C LYS A 119 -10.10 -12.77 -4.14
N VAL A 120 -10.10 -11.44 -4.28
CA VAL A 120 -10.18 -10.79 -5.59
C VAL A 120 -8.95 -11.05 -6.46
N LEU A 121 -7.83 -11.43 -5.84
CA LEU A 121 -6.58 -11.71 -6.52
C LEU A 121 -6.45 -13.18 -6.96
N LEU A 122 -7.30 -14.09 -6.46
CA LEU A 122 -7.25 -15.51 -6.81
C LEU A 122 -7.37 -15.77 -8.32
N PRO A 123 -8.25 -15.08 -9.09
CA PRO A 123 -8.28 -15.24 -10.55
C PRO A 123 -6.95 -14.84 -11.22
N LEU A 124 -6.23 -13.83 -10.69
CA LEU A 124 -4.93 -13.44 -11.22
C LEU A 124 -3.85 -14.48 -10.93
N MET A 125 -3.94 -15.19 -9.80
CA MET A 125 -3.04 -16.30 -9.47
C MET A 125 -3.25 -17.53 -10.37
N GLN A 126 -4.44 -17.67 -10.97
CA GLN A 126 -4.81 -18.77 -11.86
C GLN A 126 -4.61 -18.44 -13.34
N ASP A 127 -4.52 -17.16 -13.70
CA ASP A 127 -4.35 -16.72 -15.07
C ASP A 127 -3.00 -17.20 -15.64
N PRO A 128 -2.97 -18.09 -16.65
CA PRO A 128 -1.73 -18.65 -17.18
C PRO A 128 -0.88 -17.62 -17.92
N SER A 129 -1.45 -16.48 -18.33
CA SER A 129 -0.69 -15.36 -18.90
C SER A 129 0.10 -14.58 -17.83
N LEU A 130 -0.15 -14.84 -16.55
CA LEU A 130 0.48 -14.16 -15.42
C LEU A 130 1.21 -15.16 -14.52
N ASN A 131 2.49 -14.93 -14.25
CA ASN A 131 3.17 -15.57 -13.12
C ASN A 131 2.95 -14.77 -11.83
N PHE A 132 1.68 -14.58 -11.46
CA PHE A 132 1.31 -13.68 -10.38
C PHE A 132 1.66 -14.25 -9.00
N LYS A 133 2.24 -13.40 -8.15
CA LYS A 133 2.59 -13.67 -6.74
C LYS A 133 2.19 -12.49 -5.87
N VAL A 134 1.81 -12.75 -4.63
CA VAL A 134 1.38 -11.72 -3.66
C VAL A 134 2.32 -11.68 -2.47
N ILE A 135 2.80 -10.47 -2.17
CA ILE A 135 3.50 -10.15 -0.92
C ILE A 135 2.58 -9.23 -0.12
N GLN A 136 2.03 -9.71 0.99
CA GLN A 136 1.17 -8.91 1.87
C GLN A 136 1.97 -8.39 3.06
N LEU A 137 2.20 -7.08 3.08
CA LEU A 137 2.87 -6.39 4.19
C LEU A 137 1.86 -6.14 5.32
N MET A 138 2.12 -6.73 6.48
CA MET A 138 1.37 -6.54 7.71
C MET A 138 2.18 -5.70 8.70
N ARG A 139 1.52 -4.96 9.58
CA ARG A 139 2.17 -4.13 10.59
C ARG A 139 1.32 -4.10 11.85
N ASP A 140 1.94 -3.85 13.00
CA ASP A 140 1.21 -3.67 14.26
C ASP A 140 0.03 -2.69 14.07
N PRO A 141 -1.24 -3.11 14.31
CA PRO A 141 -2.39 -2.26 14.14
C PRO A 141 -2.30 -0.93 14.90
N ARG A 142 -1.61 -0.88 16.05
CA ARG A 142 -1.39 0.35 16.83
C ARG A 142 -0.44 1.30 16.10
N ALA A 143 0.61 0.77 15.48
CA ALA A 143 1.51 1.55 14.63
C ALA A 143 0.80 2.08 13.39
N VAL A 144 -0.07 1.27 12.77
CA VAL A 144 -0.91 1.70 11.64
C VAL A 144 -1.89 2.78 12.08
N HIS A 145 -2.57 2.61 13.21
CA HIS A 145 -3.48 3.60 13.77
C HIS A 145 -2.80 4.95 13.99
N ASN A 146 -1.65 4.97 14.67
CA ASN A 146 -0.86 6.17 14.90
C ASN A 146 -0.50 6.88 13.58
N SER A 147 -0.04 6.12 12.58
CA SER A 147 0.29 6.67 11.25
C SER A 147 -0.93 7.27 10.54
N ARG A 148 -2.09 6.61 10.63
CA ARG A 148 -3.34 7.10 10.02
C ARG A 148 -3.84 8.35 10.72
N MET A 149 -3.76 8.43 12.05
CA MET A 149 -4.15 9.60 12.82
C MET A 149 -3.31 10.84 12.47
N LYS A 150 -2.00 10.67 12.27
CA LYS A 150 -1.12 11.75 11.79
C LYS A 150 -1.48 12.22 10.37
N SER A 151 -2.08 11.35 9.55
CA SER A 151 -2.41 11.63 8.14
C SER A 151 -3.92 11.76 7.90
N LYS A 152 -4.69 12.03 8.96
CA LYS A 152 -6.14 11.86 8.98
C LYS A 152 -6.89 12.66 7.92
N GLN A 153 -6.43 13.89 7.64
CA GLN A 153 -7.06 14.75 6.63
C GLN A 153 -6.96 14.16 5.23
N SER A 154 -5.82 13.56 4.89
CA SER A 154 -5.60 12.93 3.58
C SER A 154 -6.32 11.59 3.44
N LEU A 155 -6.65 10.92 4.55
CA LEU A 155 -7.23 9.57 4.56
C LEU A 155 -8.74 9.56 4.79
N VAL A 156 -9.39 10.71 5.02
CA VAL A 156 -10.82 10.76 5.37
C VAL A 156 -11.70 10.17 4.27
N LYS A 157 -11.47 10.52 3.00
CA LYS A 157 -12.25 10.02 1.86
C LYS A 157 -12.16 8.49 1.77
N GLU A 158 -10.96 7.94 1.85
CA GLU A 158 -10.73 6.49 1.79
C GLU A 158 -11.33 5.78 3.00
N SER A 159 -11.20 6.36 4.19
CA SER A 159 -11.78 5.81 5.42
C SER A 159 -13.31 5.73 5.33
N ILE A 160 -13.96 6.71 4.71
CA ILE A 160 -15.41 6.67 4.43
C ILE A 160 -15.74 5.52 3.47
N GLN A 161 -15.00 5.34 2.37
CA GLN A 161 -15.25 4.24 1.41
C GLN A 161 -15.07 2.86 2.06
N VAL A 162 -14.06 2.70 2.92
CA VAL A 162 -13.85 1.47 3.71
C VAL A 162 -15.04 1.23 4.64
N LEU A 163 -15.48 2.24 5.39
CA LEU A 163 -16.60 2.11 6.33
C LEU A 163 -17.93 1.75 5.66
N LYS A 164 -18.20 2.28 4.46
CA LYS A 164 -19.39 1.91 3.68
C LYS A 164 -19.44 0.42 3.31
N SER A 165 -18.32 -0.29 3.41
CA SER A 165 -18.26 -1.74 3.13
C SER A 165 -18.77 -2.60 4.31
N LYS A 166 -18.95 -2.01 5.50
CA LYS A 166 -19.46 -2.71 6.68
C LYS A 166 -20.98 -2.95 6.52
N LYS A 167 -21.41 -4.22 6.57
CA LYS A 167 -22.84 -4.61 6.42
C LYS A 167 -23.79 -3.94 7.41
N ARG A 168 -23.29 -3.43 8.55
CA ARG A 168 -24.06 -2.66 9.55
C ARG A 168 -24.22 -1.18 9.15
N SER A 169 -24.67 -0.94 7.93
CA SER A 169 -24.87 0.41 7.36
C SER A 169 -25.85 1.28 8.14
N GLU A 170 -26.71 0.71 8.98
CA GLU A 170 -27.77 1.48 9.65
C GLU A 170 -27.27 2.26 10.87
N LYS A 171 -26.29 1.74 11.62
CA LYS A 171 -25.80 2.42 12.85
C LYS A 171 -24.98 3.69 12.55
N TYR A 172 -24.38 3.78 11.35
CA TYR A 172 -23.56 4.93 10.95
C TYR A 172 -24.34 6.03 10.19
N LYS A 173 -25.61 5.81 9.82
CA LYS A 173 -26.50 6.90 9.35
C LYS A 173 -26.67 7.98 10.42
N SER A 174 -26.51 7.63 11.70
CA SER A 174 -26.53 8.55 12.85
C SER A 174 -25.27 9.43 12.99
N LEU A 175 -24.20 9.25 12.19
CA LEU A 175 -23.01 10.12 12.31
C LEU A 175 -23.19 11.51 11.68
N TRP A 176 -24.41 11.86 11.24
CA TRP A 176 -24.75 13.15 10.65
C TRP A 176 -25.25 14.11 11.75
N ALA A 177 -24.37 14.45 12.69
CA ALA A 177 -24.56 15.50 13.71
C ALA A 177 -23.23 16.27 13.96
N PRO A 178 -23.27 17.54 14.43
CA PRO A 178 -22.24 18.54 14.11
C PRO A 178 -21.00 18.54 15.04
N GLY A 179 -19.82 18.70 14.42
CA GLY A 179 -18.50 18.82 15.07
C GLY A 179 -17.39 18.34 14.13
N LYS A 180 -16.80 19.23 13.31
CA LYS A 180 -15.96 18.83 12.16
C LYS A 180 -14.69 18.05 12.53
N SER A 181 -14.06 18.35 13.67
CA SER A 181 -12.78 17.71 14.08
C SER A 181 -12.96 16.27 14.59
N HIS A 182 -13.94 16.02 15.47
CA HIS A 182 -14.20 14.68 16.01
C HIS A 182 -14.69 13.67 14.96
N ARG A 183 -15.34 14.13 13.88
CA ARG A 183 -15.85 13.24 12.82
C ARG A 183 -14.73 12.59 12.01
N VAL A 184 -13.66 13.33 11.69
CA VAL A 184 -12.52 12.79 10.91
C VAL A 184 -11.81 11.70 11.69
N ASP A 185 -11.51 11.96 12.97
CA ASP A 185 -10.87 11.01 13.88
C ASP A 185 -11.71 9.73 13.97
N THR A 186 -13.03 9.87 14.15
CA THR A 186 -13.96 8.74 14.22
C THR A 186 -13.94 7.90 12.94
N TYR A 187 -13.96 8.51 11.75
CA TYR A 187 -13.91 7.76 10.49
C TYR A 187 -12.58 7.03 10.32
N VAL A 188 -11.46 7.69 10.61
CA VAL A 188 -10.12 7.10 10.46
C VAL A 188 -9.90 5.96 11.44
N SER A 189 -10.34 6.12 12.70
CA SER A 189 -10.32 5.07 13.72
C SER A 189 -11.21 3.89 13.35
N SER A 190 -12.47 4.14 13.00
CA SER A 190 -13.44 3.08 12.71
C SER A 190 -13.07 2.29 11.45
N ALA A 191 -12.44 2.93 10.45
CA ALA A 191 -11.98 2.24 9.25
C ALA A 191 -10.92 1.18 9.55
N LEU A 192 -10.13 1.35 10.62
CA LEU A 192 -9.11 0.38 11.01
C LEU A 192 -9.70 -0.98 11.41
N GLU A 193 -10.86 -0.99 12.08
CA GLU A 193 -11.58 -2.22 12.43
C GLU A 193 -11.87 -3.05 11.17
N VAL A 194 -12.43 -2.43 10.13
CA VAL A 194 -12.74 -3.08 8.85
C VAL A 194 -11.48 -3.60 8.16
N ILE A 195 -10.36 -2.87 8.26
CA ILE A 195 -9.07 -3.26 7.72
C ILE A 195 -8.51 -4.48 8.48
N CYS A 196 -8.54 -4.47 9.82
CA CYS A 196 -8.07 -5.59 10.64
C CYS A 196 -8.92 -6.86 10.45
N GLU A 197 -10.24 -6.71 10.32
CA GLU A 197 -11.12 -7.81 9.95
C GLU A 197 -10.74 -8.42 8.59
N SER A 198 -10.41 -7.57 7.60
CA SER A 198 -9.95 -7.99 6.29
C SER A 198 -8.64 -8.78 6.39
N TRP A 199 -7.65 -8.30 7.14
CA TRP A 199 -6.38 -9.00 7.35
C TRP A 199 -6.59 -10.40 7.94
N SER A 200 -7.45 -10.51 8.94
CA SER A 200 -7.75 -11.81 9.58
C SER A 200 -8.40 -12.78 8.59
N LYS A 201 -9.30 -12.28 7.74
CA LYS A 201 -9.97 -13.06 6.68
C LYS A 201 -8.99 -13.49 5.58
N ASP A 202 -8.07 -12.60 5.17
CA ASP A 202 -7.05 -12.89 4.17
C ASP A 202 -6.11 -14.00 4.65
N LEU A 203 -5.64 -13.92 5.90
CA LEU A 203 -4.75 -14.93 6.46
C LEU A 203 -5.45 -16.28 6.66
N ALA A 204 -6.72 -16.28 7.08
CA ALA A 204 -7.53 -17.49 7.15
C ALA A 204 -7.74 -18.10 5.75
N LEU A 205 -8.07 -17.27 4.75
CA LEU A 205 -8.20 -17.72 3.36
C LEU A 205 -6.93 -18.43 2.89
N VAL A 206 -5.76 -17.83 3.07
CA VAL A 206 -4.49 -18.43 2.61
C VAL A 206 -4.21 -19.73 3.35
N ARG A 207 -4.37 -19.75 4.68
CA ARG A 207 -4.16 -20.96 5.50
C ARG A 207 -5.02 -22.12 5.01
N ASP A 208 -6.28 -21.83 4.70
CA ASP A 208 -7.27 -22.84 4.32
C ASP A 208 -7.27 -23.13 2.80
N SER A 209 -6.37 -22.48 2.04
CA SER A 209 -6.29 -22.64 0.58
C SER A 209 -5.36 -23.80 0.14
N PRO A 210 -5.59 -24.34 -1.08
CA PRO A 210 -4.70 -25.34 -1.67
C PRO A 210 -3.24 -24.86 -1.82
N SER A 211 -2.32 -25.81 -2.00
CA SER A 211 -0.87 -25.53 -2.14
C SER A 211 -0.54 -24.54 -3.26
N TRP A 212 -1.29 -24.56 -4.37
CA TRP A 212 -1.07 -23.64 -5.49
C TRP A 212 -1.30 -22.17 -5.10
N VAL A 213 -2.22 -21.87 -4.18
CA VAL A 213 -2.40 -20.51 -3.63
C VAL A 213 -1.27 -20.19 -2.66
N ARG A 214 -1.02 -21.11 -1.70
CA ARG A 214 -0.01 -20.90 -0.64
C ARG A 214 1.40 -20.69 -1.20
N SER A 215 1.75 -21.37 -2.29
CA SER A 215 3.05 -21.20 -2.97
C SER A 215 3.21 -19.85 -3.69
N ARG A 216 2.11 -19.14 -3.95
CA ARG A 216 2.07 -17.85 -4.65
C ARG A 216 1.81 -16.67 -3.70
N TYR A 217 1.79 -16.91 -2.40
CA TYR A 217 1.54 -15.88 -1.39
C TYR A 217 2.58 -15.92 -0.28
N VAL A 218 3.03 -14.75 0.16
CA VAL A 218 3.80 -14.60 1.39
C VAL A 218 3.31 -13.40 2.20
N MET A 219 3.20 -13.58 3.51
CA MET A 219 2.98 -12.48 4.47
C MET A 219 4.32 -12.05 5.04
N VAL A 220 4.54 -10.74 5.12
CA VAL A 220 5.73 -10.14 5.73
C VAL A 220 5.29 -9.15 6.78
N ARG A 221 5.85 -9.26 7.99
CA ARG A 221 5.66 -8.23 9.01
C ARG A 221 6.63 -7.07 8.75
N TYR A 222 6.13 -5.85 8.87
CA TYR A 222 6.90 -4.62 8.74
C TYR A 222 8.07 -4.61 9.72
N GLU A 223 7.86 -5.09 10.95
CA GLU A 223 8.89 -5.12 11.98
C GLU A 223 10.07 -6.01 11.56
N ASP A 224 9.81 -7.18 10.96
CA ASP A 224 10.87 -8.06 10.43
C ASP A 224 11.57 -7.40 9.23
N LEU A 225 10.79 -6.79 8.33
CA LEU A 225 11.31 -6.08 7.16
C LEU A 225 12.30 -4.97 7.51
N VAL A 226 12.05 -4.22 8.58
CA VAL A 226 12.92 -3.09 8.95
C VAL A 226 13.97 -3.42 10.01
N LEU A 227 13.77 -4.44 10.85
CA LEU A 227 14.78 -4.88 11.84
C LEU A 227 15.76 -5.90 11.28
N LYS A 228 15.35 -6.72 10.32
CA LYS A 228 16.17 -7.72 9.63
C LYS A 228 16.09 -7.52 8.10
N PRO A 229 16.52 -6.34 7.60
CA PRO A 229 16.26 -5.97 6.20
C PRO A 229 16.95 -6.88 5.19
N ARG A 230 18.19 -7.34 5.46
CA ARG A 230 18.90 -8.26 4.55
C ARG A 230 18.24 -9.62 4.46
N ASP A 231 17.93 -10.22 5.62
CA ASP A 231 17.33 -11.56 5.68
C ASP A 231 15.95 -11.57 5.02
N THR A 232 15.14 -10.55 5.34
CA THR A 232 13.81 -10.39 4.74
C THR A 232 13.90 -10.13 3.24
N LEU A 233 14.85 -9.29 2.79
CA LEU A 233 15.08 -9.05 1.37
C LEU A 233 15.41 -10.34 0.62
N ARG A 234 16.36 -11.13 1.12
CA ARG A 234 16.77 -12.40 0.51
C ARG A 234 15.61 -13.38 0.42
N ALA A 235 14.81 -13.50 1.49
CA ALA A 235 13.63 -14.35 1.50
C ALA A 235 12.60 -13.93 0.44
N LEU A 236 12.34 -12.62 0.30
CA LEU A 236 11.38 -12.10 -0.68
C LEU A 236 11.86 -12.25 -2.12
N TYR A 237 13.15 -12.01 -2.36
CA TYR A 237 13.75 -12.20 -3.68
C TYR A 237 13.79 -13.67 -4.07
N GLY A 238 14.12 -14.56 -3.14
CA GLY A 238 14.02 -16.01 -3.35
C GLY A 238 12.58 -16.44 -3.67
N PHE A 239 11.59 -15.94 -2.91
CA PHE A 239 10.17 -16.16 -3.20
C PHE A 239 9.78 -15.66 -4.60
N ALA A 240 10.31 -14.51 -5.04
CA ALA A 240 10.06 -13.96 -6.36
C ALA A 240 10.85 -14.65 -7.48
N ASN A 241 11.84 -15.49 -7.16
CA ASN A 241 12.83 -16.06 -8.09
C ASN A 241 13.68 -14.98 -8.79
N ILE A 242 14.17 -14.02 -8.01
CA ILE A 242 15.00 -12.90 -8.47
C ILE A 242 16.32 -12.92 -7.70
N THR A 243 17.43 -12.63 -8.39
CA THR A 243 18.75 -12.51 -7.76
C THR A 243 18.90 -11.19 -7.01
N VAL A 244 19.33 -11.25 -5.75
CA VAL A 244 19.71 -10.06 -4.97
C VAL A 244 21.10 -9.60 -5.40
N SER A 245 21.24 -8.29 -5.63
CA SER A 245 22.57 -7.67 -5.80
C SER A 245 23.11 -7.13 -4.47
N PRO A 246 24.45 -7.07 -4.28
CA PRO A 246 25.04 -6.42 -3.11
C PRO A 246 24.61 -4.95 -2.94
N ALA A 247 24.44 -4.22 -4.05
CA ALA A 247 23.95 -2.84 -4.03
C ALA A 247 22.52 -2.76 -3.47
N THR A 248 21.65 -3.72 -3.81
CA THR A 248 20.29 -3.83 -3.26
C THR A 248 20.29 -4.12 -1.77
N GLU A 249 21.17 -5.01 -1.28
CA GLU A 249 21.28 -5.28 0.16
C GLU A 249 21.72 -4.04 0.94
N MET A 250 22.71 -3.33 0.41
CA MET A 250 23.21 -2.09 1.03
C MET A 250 22.14 -1.00 1.01
N TYR A 251 21.40 -0.87 -0.10
CA TYR A 251 20.30 0.07 -0.23
C TYR A 251 19.22 -0.15 0.84
N VAL A 252 18.73 -1.38 1.01
CA VAL A 252 17.67 -1.65 2.01
C VAL A 252 18.16 -1.43 3.45
N LEU A 253 19.42 -1.75 3.74
CA LEU A 253 20.03 -1.45 5.04
C LEU A 253 20.05 0.06 5.29
N ASN A 254 20.50 0.84 4.31
CA ASN A 254 20.60 2.29 4.45
C ASN A 254 19.23 2.96 4.61
N MET A 255 18.18 2.41 4.01
CA MET A 255 16.80 2.88 4.18
C MET A 255 16.23 2.70 5.61
N THR A 256 16.88 1.90 6.46
CA THR A 256 16.47 1.64 7.86
C THR A 256 17.28 2.42 8.92
N LYS A 257 18.25 3.23 8.47
CA LYS A 257 19.21 3.96 9.30
C LYS A 257 19.14 5.48 9.10
N GLY A 258 18.02 5.98 8.61
CA GLY A 258 17.80 7.40 8.36
C GLY A 258 17.38 8.15 9.62
N GLU A 259 17.09 9.44 9.44
CA GLU A 259 16.59 10.30 10.52
C GLU A 259 15.14 9.95 10.90
N GLY A 260 14.70 10.48 12.05
CA GLY A 260 13.39 10.26 12.61
C GLY A 260 12.23 10.75 11.72
N TYR A 261 11.02 10.34 12.07
CA TYR A 261 9.84 10.60 11.26
C TYR A 261 9.42 12.08 11.23
N SER A 262 9.27 12.68 10.05
CA SER A 262 8.65 14.00 9.89
C SER A 262 7.11 13.90 9.81
N SER A 263 6.42 14.54 10.76
CA SER A 263 4.96 14.66 10.76
C SER A 263 4.41 15.58 9.67
N GLU A 264 5.22 16.47 9.12
CA GLU A 264 4.80 17.44 8.10
C GLU A 264 4.61 16.80 6.73
N LYS A 265 5.36 15.73 6.43
CA LYS A 265 5.32 15.03 5.14
C LYS A 265 5.09 13.52 5.33
N PRO A 266 3.89 13.10 5.78
CA PRO A 266 3.63 11.72 6.19
C PRO A 266 3.85 10.68 5.07
N PHE A 267 3.59 11.07 3.82
CA PHE A 267 3.71 10.21 2.63
C PHE A 267 5.08 10.33 1.93
N LEU A 268 6.01 11.12 2.47
CA LEU A 268 7.35 11.22 1.91
C LEU A 268 8.09 9.89 2.09
N ILE A 269 8.58 9.34 0.98
CA ILE A 269 9.45 8.17 0.98
C ILE A 269 10.86 8.68 1.31
N SER A 270 11.40 8.24 2.44
CA SER A 270 12.73 8.59 2.92
C SER A 270 13.33 7.41 3.67
N SER A 271 14.65 7.42 3.84
CA SER A 271 15.26 6.58 4.88
C SER A 271 14.75 7.02 6.25
N ARG A 272 14.53 6.06 7.16
CA ARG A 272 14.00 6.32 8.51
C ARG A 272 14.63 5.37 9.52
N ASP A 273 14.75 5.80 10.78
CA ASP A 273 15.14 4.90 11.87
C ASP A 273 14.05 3.83 12.10
N ALA A 274 14.42 2.57 11.88
CA ALA A 274 13.50 1.43 12.02
C ALA A 274 12.98 1.25 13.46
N LYS A 275 13.83 1.43 14.47
CA LYS A 275 13.46 1.22 15.88
C LYS A 275 12.50 2.30 16.37
N GLU A 276 12.74 3.55 15.98
CA GLU A 276 11.83 4.65 16.23
C GLU A 276 10.48 4.40 15.54
N ALA A 277 10.51 4.06 14.25
CA ALA A 277 9.29 3.88 13.45
C ALA A 277 8.37 2.77 13.99
N ILE A 278 8.93 1.69 14.54
CA ILE A 278 8.12 0.61 15.16
C ILE A 278 7.51 1.05 16.49
N ARG A 279 8.24 1.83 17.31
CA ARG A 279 7.83 2.20 18.67
C ARG A 279 7.06 3.51 18.75
N ALA A 280 7.01 4.29 17.68
CA ALA A 280 6.41 5.62 17.64
C ALA A 280 4.94 5.69 18.11
N TRP A 281 4.18 4.59 18.08
CA TRP A 281 2.81 4.57 18.60
C TRP A 281 2.75 4.61 20.13
N ARG A 282 3.78 4.14 20.83
CA ARG A 282 3.81 4.12 22.30
C ARG A 282 3.77 5.53 22.90
N ASN A 283 4.38 6.49 22.21
CA ASN A 283 4.41 7.90 22.62
C ASN A 283 3.38 8.74 21.85
N GLY A 284 2.84 8.21 20.74
CA GLY A 284 1.93 8.94 19.86
C GLY A 284 0.44 8.70 20.11
N LEU A 285 0.08 7.65 20.85
CA LEU A 285 -1.29 7.29 21.17
C LEU A 285 -1.54 7.36 22.67
N SER A 286 -2.76 7.76 23.06
CA SER A 286 -3.21 7.63 24.44
C SER A 286 -3.50 6.17 24.80
N LEU A 287 -3.51 5.84 26.10
CA LEU A 287 -3.89 4.51 26.59
C LEU A 287 -5.27 4.09 26.08
N TRP A 288 -6.23 5.02 26.05
CA TRP A 288 -7.56 4.76 25.51
C TRP A 288 -7.51 4.38 24.02
N GLN A 289 -6.74 5.11 23.20
CA GLN A 289 -6.59 4.78 21.78
C GLN A 289 -5.92 3.42 21.58
N ILE A 290 -4.92 3.09 22.40
CA ILE A 290 -4.26 1.78 22.38
C ILE A 290 -5.27 0.68 22.66
N GLN A 291 -6.03 0.79 23.76
CA GLN A 291 -7.06 -0.18 24.14
C GLN A 291 -8.15 -0.34 23.07
N GLN A 292 -8.61 0.77 22.46
CA GLN A 292 -9.60 0.72 21.38
C GLN A 292 -9.09 -0.06 20.16
N VAL A 293 -7.82 0.13 19.78
CA VAL A 293 -7.21 -0.62 18.69
C VAL A 293 -7.06 -2.09 19.05
N GLU A 294 -6.59 -2.39 20.26
CA GLU A 294 -6.41 -3.77 20.74
C GLU A 294 -7.74 -4.54 20.79
N GLN A 295 -8.82 -3.87 21.20
CA GLN A 295 -10.17 -4.44 21.18
C GLN A 295 -10.67 -4.64 19.74
N SER A 296 -10.53 -3.63 18.88
CA SER A 296 -11.08 -3.67 17.51
C SER A 296 -10.32 -4.60 16.57
N CYS A 297 -9.02 -4.78 16.82
CA CYS A 297 -8.11 -5.56 15.98
C CYS A 297 -7.61 -6.84 16.68
N GLN A 298 -8.27 -7.29 17.74
CA GLN A 298 -7.83 -8.39 18.60
C GLN A 298 -7.42 -9.64 17.80
N GLU A 299 -8.25 -10.08 16.85
CA GLU A 299 -7.96 -11.29 16.08
C GLU A 299 -6.81 -11.10 15.09
N ALA A 300 -6.72 -9.92 14.47
CA ALA A 300 -5.60 -9.61 13.59
C ALA A 300 -4.29 -9.59 14.38
N MET A 301 -4.29 -8.98 15.57
CA MET A 301 -3.13 -8.95 16.47
C MET A 301 -2.70 -10.35 16.89
N LYS A 302 -3.67 -11.19 17.29
CA LYS A 302 -3.42 -12.57 17.70
C LYS A 302 -2.77 -13.39 16.57
N VAL A 303 -3.33 -13.34 15.36
CA VAL A 303 -2.80 -14.09 14.21
C VAL A 303 -1.41 -13.59 13.79
N LEU A 304 -1.14 -12.29 13.95
CA LEU A 304 0.15 -11.68 13.62
C LEU A 304 1.19 -11.77 14.74
N GLY A 305 0.80 -12.28 15.91
CA GLY A 305 1.67 -12.44 17.08
C GLY A 305 1.96 -11.14 17.84
N TYR A 306 1.11 -10.11 17.71
CA TYR A 306 1.22 -8.87 18.49
C TYR A 306 0.54 -9.04 19.85
N GLN A 307 1.31 -8.84 20.92
CA GLN A 307 0.77 -8.88 22.27
C GLN A 307 0.06 -7.56 22.64
N PRO A 308 -1.08 -7.63 23.35
CA PRO A 308 -1.69 -6.46 23.97
C PRO A 308 -0.72 -5.75 24.91
N ASN A 309 -0.94 -4.46 25.13
CA ASN A 309 -0.19 -3.71 26.12
C ASN A 309 -0.71 -4.11 27.50
N ASN A 310 0.06 -4.90 28.26
CA ASN A 310 -0.29 -5.24 29.64
C ASN A 310 -0.24 -3.96 30.49
N ILE A 311 -1.41 -3.51 30.97
CA ILE A 311 -1.55 -2.32 31.83
C ILE A 311 -1.47 -2.68 33.32
N ASP A 312 -1.39 -3.97 33.68
CA ASP A 312 -1.46 -4.43 35.09
C ASP A 312 -0.19 -4.21 35.94
N ASN A 313 0.74 -3.32 35.59
CA ASN A 313 1.91 -3.03 36.42
C ASN A 313 2.34 -1.55 36.38
N THR A 314 1.42 -0.64 36.68
CA THR A 314 1.73 0.71 37.19
C THR A 314 0.61 1.19 38.09
#